data_AF-A0AAV5ZJ12-F1
#
_entry.id   AF-A0AAV5ZJ12-F1
#
_cell.length_a   1.000
_cell.length_b   1.000
_cell.length_c   1.000
_cell.angle_alpha   90.00
_cell.angle_beta   90.00
_cell.angle_gamma   90.00
#
_symmetry.space_group_name_H-M   'P 1'
#
loop_
_entity.id
_entity.type
_entity.pdbx_description
1 polymer ?
#
loop_
_entity_poly.entity_id
_entity_poly.type
_entity_poly.pdbx_seq_one_letter_code
_entity_poly.pdbx_strand_id
1 'polypeptide(L)'
;MDPRGLIEDLVQKIAPNTTVVGIAENAEGFRVTVAGTSGVLADCELPRETLEAASHRSTARARVAATLKRCADDVDARIPDGRG
;
A
#
# COMPACT_ATOMS: atom_id res chain seq x y z
N MET A 1 12.81 9.02 -9.70
CA MET A 1 11.35 8.82 -9.58
C MET A 1 11.05 8.73 -8.11
N ASP A 2 10.14 9.55 -7.60
CA ASP A 2 9.86 9.60 -6.17
C ASP A 2 9.13 8.32 -5.70
N PRO A 3 9.65 7.63 -4.67
CA PRO A 3 9.05 6.38 -4.16
C PRO A 3 7.62 6.61 -3.67
N ARG A 4 7.37 7.79 -3.12
CA ARG A 4 6.08 8.23 -2.59
C ARG A 4 5.01 8.27 -3.68
N GLY A 5 5.29 8.96 -4.79
CA GLY A 5 4.37 9.07 -5.92
C GLY A 5 4.12 7.73 -6.63
N LEU A 6 5.10 6.83 -6.66
CA LEU A 6 4.90 5.47 -7.17
C LEU A 6 3.91 4.68 -6.30
N ILE A 7 4.04 4.77 -4.98
CA ILE A 7 3.15 4.09 -4.03
C ILE A 7 1.72 4.63 -4.19
N GLU A 8 1.55 5.95 -4.21
CA GLU A 8 0.24 6.59 -4.36
C GLU A 8 -0.46 6.21 -5.67
N ASP A 9 0.25 6.27 -6.80
CA ASP A 9 -0.28 5.85 -8.12
C ASP A 9 -0.65 4.36 -8.15
N LEU A 10 0.16 3.50 -7.52
CA LEU A 10 -0.14 2.08 -7.44
C LEU A 10 -1.39 1.84 -6.59
N VAL A 11 -1.46 2.37 -5.37
CA VAL A 11 -2.62 2.21 -4.47
C VAL A 11 -3.90 2.66 -5.17
N GLN A 12 -3.87 3.82 -5.82
CA GLN A 12 -5.05 4.34 -6.53
C GLN A 12 -5.49 3.43 -7.69
N LYS A 13 -4.56 2.76 -8.38
CA LYS A 13 -4.85 1.81 -9.47
C LYS A 13 -5.37 0.46 -8.99
N ILE A 14 -4.79 -0.08 -7.91
CA ILE A 14 -5.13 -1.42 -7.40
C ILE A 14 -6.32 -1.42 -6.45
N ALA A 15 -6.49 -0.34 -5.68
CA ALA A 15 -7.48 -0.19 -4.64
C ALA A 15 -8.04 1.25 -4.65
N PRO A 16 -8.95 1.58 -5.57
CA PRO A 16 -9.52 2.92 -5.70
C PRO A 16 -10.36 3.35 -4.48
N ASN A 17 -10.79 2.38 -3.67
CA ASN A 17 -11.53 2.60 -2.41
C ASN A 17 -10.60 2.82 -1.21
N THR A 18 -9.29 2.89 -1.43
CA THR A 18 -8.29 3.04 -0.38
C THR A 18 -7.43 4.26 -0.69
N THR A 19 -7.21 5.09 0.32
CA THR A 19 -6.36 6.29 0.22
C THR A 19 -5.09 6.10 1.03
N VAL A 20 -3.96 6.53 0.48
CA VAL A 20 -2.73 6.64 1.28
C VAL A 20 -2.85 7.87 2.18
N VAL A 21 -2.81 7.66 3.49
CA VAL A 21 -2.87 8.75 4.49
C VAL A 21 -1.51 9.10 5.08
N GLY A 22 -0.53 8.19 4.96
CA GLY A 22 0.81 8.42 5.48
C GLY A 22 1.85 7.54 4.80
N ILE A 23 3.06 8.07 4.64
CA ILE A 23 4.23 7.30 4.22
C ILE A 23 5.39 7.73 5.12
N ALA A 24 5.89 6.80 5.91
CA ALA A 24 7.06 6.97 6.75
C ALA A 24 8.22 6.13 6.19
N GLU A 25 9.39 6.75 6.06
CA GLU A 25 10.62 6.04 5.69
C GLU A 25 11.36 5.62 6.95
N ASN A 26 11.80 4.36 7.01
CA ASN A 26 12.59 3.78 8.08
C ASN A 26 13.86 3.12 7.49
N ALA A 27 14.82 2.77 8.34
CA ALA A 27 16.06 2.11 7.90
C ALA A 27 15.81 0.78 7.17
N GLU A 28 14.73 0.07 7.52
CA GLU A 28 14.36 -1.23 6.92
C GLU A 28 13.52 -1.08 5.64
N GLY A 29 12.87 0.06 5.42
CA GLY A 29 11.86 0.18 4.37
C GLY A 29 10.98 1.41 4.43
N PHE A 30 9.83 1.32 3.78
CA PHE A 30 8.78 2.32 3.76
C PHE A 30 7.55 1.75 4.46
N ARG A 31 7.06 2.45 5.47
CA ARG A 31 5.78 2.16 6.11
C ARG A 31 4.71 3.05 5.49
N VAL A 32 3.79 2.44 4.76
CA VAL A 32 2.67 3.10 4.09
C VAL A 32 1.43 2.89 4.92
N THR A 33 0.84 3.97 5.42
CA THR A 33 -0.46 3.94 6.08
C THR A 33 -1.54 4.20 5.04
N VAL A 34 -2.43 3.23 4.88
CA VAL A 34 -3.59 3.29 4.01
C VAL A 34 -4.87 3.37 4.83
N ALA A 35 -5.83 4.15 4.36
CA ALA A 35 -7.16 4.28 4.92
C ALA A 35 -8.19 3.75 3.93
N GLY A 36 -9.03 2.83 4.37
CA GLY A 36 -10.20 2.38 3.62
C GLY A 36 -11.35 3.36 3.75
N THR A 37 -12.35 3.23 2.87
CA THR A 37 -13.53 4.09 2.83
C THR A 37 -14.31 4.14 4.14
N SER A 38 -14.23 3.10 4.96
CA SER A 38 -14.95 3.01 6.24
C SER A 38 -14.17 3.58 7.43
N GLY A 39 -13.00 4.19 7.21
CA GLY A 39 -12.17 4.78 8.26
C GLY A 39 -11.22 3.80 8.96
N VAL A 40 -11.12 2.56 8.48
CA VAL A 40 -10.12 1.58 8.95
C VAL A 40 -8.76 1.95 8.38
N LEU A 41 -7.74 1.94 9.24
CA LEU A 41 -6.35 2.20 8.87
C LEU A 41 -5.55 0.90 8.91
N ALA A 42 -4.71 0.66 7.91
CA ALA A 42 -3.65 -0.35 7.97
C ALA A 42 -2.30 0.27 7.65
N ASP A 43 -1.28 -0.23 8.33
CA ASP A 43 0.10 0.02 7.98
C ASP A 43 0.67 -1.14 7.17
N CYS A 44 1.31 -0.79 6.06
CA CYS A 44 1.91 -1.71 5.10
C CYS A 44 3.39 -1.44 5.06
N GLU A 45 4.19 -2.44 5.42
CA GLU A 45 5.63 -2.34 5.33
C GLU A 45 6.10 -2.80 3.96
N LEU A 46 6.82 -1.92 3.27
CA LEU A 46 7.42 -2.15 1.98
C LEU A 46 8.94 -2.18 2.13
N PRO A 47 9.61 -3.28 1.80
CA PRO A 47 11.06 -3.35 1.83
C PRO A 47 11.65 -2.31 0.88
N ARG A 48 12.64 -1.55 1.35
CA ARG A 48 13.31 -0.53 0.53
C ARG A 48 13.88 -1.13 -0.75
N GLU A 49 14.49 -2.31 -0.65
CA GLU A 49 15.02 -3.05 -1.80
C GLU A 49 13.97 -3.31 -2.89
N THR A 50 12.73 -3.59 -2.50
CA THR A 50 11.64 -3.91 -3.42
C THR A 50 11.12 -2.64 -4.09
N LEU A 51 11.09 -1.53 -3.35
CA LEU A 51 10.69 -0.23 -3.86
C LEU A 51 11.74 0.36 -4.81
N GLU A 52 13.02 0.29 -4.46
CA GLU A 52 14.13 0.68 -5.34
C GLU A 52 14.15 -0.19 -6.59
N ALA A 53 14.00 -1.52 -6.44
CA ALA A 53 13.88 -2.42 -7.58
C ALA A 53 12.66 -2.09 -8.45
N ALA A 54 11.54 -1.65 -7.87
CA ALA A 54 10.32 -1.25 -8.60
C ALA A 54 10.52 0.02 -9.43
N SER A 55 11.50 0.86 -9.09
CA SER A 55 11.89 1.99 -9.95
C SER A 55 12.55 1.51 -11.25
N HIS A 56 13.28 0.39 -11.21
CA HIS A 56 14.08 -0.10 -12.34
C HIS A 56 13.50 -1.33 -13.05
N ARG A 57 12.66 -2.14 -12.39
CA ARG A 57 12.16 -3.44 -12.88
C ARG A 57 10.65 -3.53 -12.75
N SER A 58 10.00 -3.88 -13.86
CA SER A 58 8.54 -4.04 -13.92
C SER A 58 8.04 -5.19 -13.02
N THR A 59 8.82 -6.25 -12.85
CA THR A 59 8.50 -7.38 -11.95
C THR A 59 8.48 -6.97 -10.48
N ALA A 60 9.35 -6.04 -10.07
CA ALA A 60 9.35 -5.51 -8.71
C ALA A 60 8.15 -4.59 -8.47
N ARG A 61 7.72 -3.79 -9.46
CA ARG A 61 6.44 -3.04 -9.37
C ARG A 61 5.26 -3.96 -9.12
N ALA A 62 5.18 -5.08 -9.82
CA ALA A 62 4.12 -6.06 -9.62
C ALA A 62 4.11 -6.62 -8.18
N ARG A 63 5.28 -6.83 -7.58
CA ARG A 63 5.38 -7.24 -6.17
C ARG A 63 4.92 -6.15 -5.21
N VAL A 64 5.36 -4.90 -5.40
CA VAL A 64 4.89 -3.75 -4.59
C VAL A 64 3.38 -3.63 -4.68
N ALA A 65 2.83 -3.70 -5.89
CA ALA A 65 1.39 -3.65 -6.14
C ALA A 65 0.65 -4.80 -5.46
N ALA A 66 1.19 -6.03 -5.49
CA ALA A 66 0.60 -7.18 -4.82
C ALA A 66 0.58 -7.02 -3.29
N THR A 67 1.67 -6.52 -2.70
CA THR A 67 1.74 -6.24 -1.26
C THR A 67 0.74 -5.16 -0.84
N LEU A 68 0.72 -4.04 -1.57
CA LEU A 68 -0.23 -2.96 -1.32
C LEU A 68 -1.69 -3.44 -1.48
N LYS A 69 -1.97 -4.28 -2.48
CA LYS A 69 -3.30 -4.83 -2.71
C LYS A 69 -3.74 -5.71 -1.55
N ARG A 70 -2.86 -6.59 -1.08
CA ARG A 70 -3.14 -7.42 0.10
C ARG A 70 -3.45 -6.58 1.33
N CYS A 71 -2.75 -5.47 1.48
CA CYS A 71 -2.91 -4.58 2.61
C CYS A 71 -4.23 -3.79 2.54
N ALA A 72 -4.60 -3.32 1.35
CA ALA A 72 -5.91 -2.71 1.11
C ALA A 72 -7.07 -3.71 1.30
N ASP A 73 -6.89 -4.96 0.85
CA ASP A 73 -7.85 -6.05 1.04
C ASP A 73 -8.04 -6.38 2.53
N ASP A 74 -6.96 -6.33 3.34
CA ASP A 74 -7.05 -6.52 4.80
C ASP A 74 -7.86 -5.41 5.50
N VAL A 75 -7.73 -4.16 5.03
CA VAL A 75 -8.54 -3.04 5.51
C VAL A 75 -10.02 -3.22 5.19
N ASP A 76 -10.33 -3.72 4.00
CA ASP A 76 -11.70 -3.99 3.54
C ASP A 76 -12.29 -5.23 4.24
N ALA A 77 -11.50 -6.28 4.45
CA ALA A 77 -11.91 -7.49 5.16
C ALA A 77 -12.10 -7.26 6.68
N ARG A 78 -11.38 -6.30 7.26
CA ARG A 78 -11.57 -5.87 8.66
C ARG A 78 -12.82 -5.03 8.90
N ILE A 79 -13.62 -4.76 7.86
CA ILE A 79 -15.01 -4.38 8.07
C ILE A 79 -15.72 -5.63 8.60
N PRO A 80 -16.09 -5.74 9.89
CA PRO A 80 -17.09 -6.72 10.25
C PRO A 80 -18.35 -6.32 9.47
N ASP A 81 -18.71 -7.09 8.45
CA ASP A 81 -20.04 -7.04 7.84
C ASP A 81 -21.01 -7.09 9.02
N GLY A 82 -21.66 -5.97 9.32
CA GLY A 82 -22.49 -5.75 10.51
C GLY A 82 -23.79 -6.55 10.46
N ARG A 83 -23.71 -7.84 10.12
CA ARG A 83 -24.80 -8.79 10.08
C ARG A 83 -24.77 -9.60 11.38
N GLY A 84 -25.07 -8.91 12.48
CA GLY A 84 -25.46 -9.49 13.76
C GLY A 84 -26.95 -9.32 13.97
#